data_AF-A0A9P8N3D7-F1
#
_entry.id   AF-A0A9P8N3D7-F1
#
_cell.length_a   1.000
_cell.length_b   1.000
_cell.length_c   1.000
_cell.angle_alpha   90.00
_cell.angle_beta   90.00
_cell.angle_gamma   90.00
#
_symmetry.space_group_name_H-M   'P 1'
#
loop_
_entity.id
_entity.type
_entity.pdbx_description
1 polymer ?
#
loop_
_entity_poly.entity_id
_entity_poly.type
_entity_poly.pdbx_seq_one_letter_code
_entity_poly.pdbx_strand_id
1 'polypeptide(L)'
;MHFARQKFGILKPTLLATRKRPTALLTTSSDVSTLVSFGDRLSDIFNRVWQKELAHFPTSITDFWGRALSYQLVDAPSGDPGLTFSSIAEDREYSSAKTPLPLIIADGRSPGEILIPANTTIFEFSPWELGSFGQSVNGFAPLMYIGSRFDKGKLPTCEECINGFDNVGFVMGTSSSLLNQILVELKKVTLPTLDFVVDSILNQLSAQANWDIAIWAPNPFEG
;
A
#
# COMPACT_ATOMS: atom_id res chain seq x y z
N MET A 1 16.69 14.66 7.33
CA MET A 1 16.85 13.71 6.21
C MET A 1 16.98 14.52 4.91
N HIS A 2 17.96 14.21 4.07
CA HIS A 2 18.18 14.93 2.81
C HIS A 2 17.31 14.29 1.71
N PHE A 3 16.23 14.96 1.31
CA PHE A 3 15.46 14.58 0.13
C PHE A 3 16.34 14.74 -1.13
N ALA A 4 16.66 13.62 -1.78
CA ALA A 4 17.45 13.58 -3.00
C ALA A 4 16.69 14.19 -4.19
N ARG A 5 17.34 15.10 -4.90
CA ARG A 5 16.87 15.70 -6.16
C ARG A 5 16.71 14.63 -7.25
N GLN A 6 15.49 14.33 -7.68
CA GLN A 6 15.25 13.56 -8.91
C GLN A 6 15.62 14.41 -10.14
N LYS A 7 16.61 13.96 -10.91
CA LYS A 7 16.86 14.45 -12.27
C LYS A 7 16.02 13.62 -13.24
N PHE A 8 15.04 14.24 -13.88
CA PHE A 8 14.30 13.66 -15.00
C PHE A 8 15.19 13.59 -16.25
N GLY A 9 15.55 12.38 -16.67
CA GLY A 9 16.22 12.11 -17.95
C GLY A 9 15.21 11.62 -18.99
N ILE A 10 15.03 12.37 -20.07
CA ILE A 10 14.18 12.02 -21.21
C ILE A 10 14.87 10.90 -22.01
N LEU A 11 14.30 9.69 -22.01
CA LEU A 11 14.75 8.57 -22.86
C LEU A 11 14.20 8.76 -24.30
N LYS A 12 15.10 8.89 -25.27
CA LYS A 12 14.78 8.87 -26.71
C LYS A 12 14.41 7.45 -27.17
N PRO A 13 13.46 7.29 -28.11
CA PRO A 13 13.05 5.99 -28.62
C PRO A 13 14.11 5.45 -29.60
N THR A 14 14.56 4.22 -29.41
CA THR A 14 15.34 3.47 -30.42
C THR A 14 14.70 2.11 -30.65
N LEU A 15 14.64 1.75 -31.93
CA LEU A 15 13.87 0.71 -32.60
C LEU A 15 13.80 -0.69 -31.93
N LEU A 16 12.67 -1.34 -32.19
CA LEU A 16 12.42 -2.77 -32.03
C LEU A 16 13.51 -3.63 -32.67
N ALA A 17 14.05 -4.58 -31.89
CA ALA A 17 14.65 -5.81 -32.40
C ALA A 17 13.95 -7.01 -31.77
N THR A 18 13.34 -7.84 -32.61
CA THR A 18 12.74 -9.13 -32.27
C THR A 18 13.79 -10.05 -31.61
N ARG A 19 13.68 -10.29 -30.30
CA ARG A 19 14.55 -11.25 -29.60
C ARG A 19 13.76 -12.50 -29.21
N LYS A 20 14.10 -13.63 -29.85
CA LYS A 20 13.69 -14.99 -29.47
C LYS A 20 13.88 -15.20 -27.95
N ARG A 21 12.92 -15.87 -27.30
CA ARG A 21 13.00 -16.32 -25.89
C ARG A 21 14.33 -17.05 -25.64
N PRO A 22 15.21 -16.53 -24.76
CA PRO A 22 16.24 -17.35 -24.16
C PRO A 22 15.65 -17.99 -22.89
N THR A 23 15.69 -19.31 -22.83
CA THR A 23 15.62 -20.06 -21.56
C THR A 23 16.79 -19.57 -20.71
N ALA A 24 16.54 -18.72 -19.71
CA ALA A 24 17.57 -18.06 -18.93
C ALA A 24 18.21 -19.05 -17.95
N LEU A 25 19.41 -19.53 -18.27
CA LEU A 25 20.29 -20.17 -17.29
C LEU A 25 20.98 -19.05 -16.48
N LEU A 26 20.77 -19.02 -15.17
CA LEU A 26 21.37 -18.05 -14.25
C LEU A 26 22.90 -18.23 -14.22
N THR A 27 23.65 -17.30 -14.81
CA THR A 27 25.10 -17.47 -15.04
C THR A 27 25.98 -16.36 -14.47
N THR A 28 25.43 -15.36 -13.77
CA THR A 28 26.24 -14.29 -13.15
C THR A 28 25.96 -14.14 -11.64
N SER A 29 26.99 -13.77 -10.86
CA SER A 29 26.86 -13.51 -9.41
C SER A 29 25.95 -12.33 -9.11
N SER A 30 25.88 -11.35 -10.03
CA SER A 30 24.92 -10.25 -9.97
C SER A 30 23.49 -10.75 -10.13
N ASP A 31 23.19 -11.66 -11.05
CA ASP A 31 21.85 -12.23 -11.23
C ASP A 31 21.43 -13.07 -10.02
N VAL A 32 22.36 -13.80 -9.41
CA VAL A 32 22.08 -14.52 -8.16
C VAL A 32 21.84 -13.55 -7.01
N SER A 33 22.63 -12.47 -6.88
CA SER A 33 22.45 -11.48 -5.82
C SER A 33 21.15 -10.68 -5.96
N THR A 34 20.73 -10.35 -7.19
CA THR A 34 19.47 -9.65 -7.44
C THR A 34 18.29 -10.57 -7.17
N LEU A 35 18.37 -11.85 -7.54
CA LEU A 35 17.34 -12.84 -7.21
C LEU A 35 17.23 -13.13 -5.71
N VAL A 36 18.35 -13.25 -5.00
CA VAL A 36 18.35 -13.38 -3.52
C VAL A 36 17.72 -12.13 -2.91
N SER A 37 18.13 -10.93 -3.35
CA SER A 37 17.54 -9.68 -2.86
C SER A 37 16.05 -9.54 -3.16
N PHE A 38 15.58 -10.10 -4.29
CA PHE A 38 14.17 -10.08 -4.66
C PHE A 38 13.36 -11.09 -3.83
N GLY A 39 13.90 -12.31 -3.63
CA GLY A 39 13.30 -13.33 -2.78
C GLY A 39 13.18 -12.86 -1.32
N ASP A 40 14.22 -12.22 -0.79
CA ASP A 40 14.21 -11.65 0.56
C ASP A 40 13.15 -10.55 0.70
N ARG A 41 13.02 -9.66 -0.31
CA ARG A 41 11.98 -8.61 -0.33
C ARG A 41 10.58 -9.19 -0.36
N LEU A 42 10.33 -10.19 -1.20
CA LEU A 42 9.04 -10.87 -1.24
C LEU A 42 8.75 -11.52 0.11
N SER A 43 9.71 -12.24 0.69
CA SER A 43 9.55 -12.86 2.00
C SER A 43 9.22 -11.84 3.10
N ASP A 44 9.91 -10.70 3.14
CA ASP A 44 9.58 -9.61 4.07
C ASP A 44 8.15 -9.09 3.84
N ILE A 45 7.77 -8.75 2.60
CA ILE A 45 6.41 -8.30 2.28
C ILE A 45 5.37 -9.29 2.79
N PHE A 46 5.55 -10.58 2.50
CA PHE A 46 4.64 -11.63 2.97
C PHE A 46 4.57 -11.70 4.49
N ASN A 47 5.72 -11.70 5.17
CA ASN A 47 5.77 -11.75 6.63
C ASN A 47 5.07 -10.55 7.27
N ARG A 48 5.20 -9.34 6.69
CA ARG A 48 4.54 -8.13 7.21
C ARG A 48 3.02 -8.20 7.07
N VAL A 49 2.51 -8.62 5.91
CA VAL A 49 1.06 -8.75 5.73
C VAL A 49 0.49 -9.87 6.62
N TRP A 50 1.22 -10.97 6.76
CA TRP A 50 0.84 -12.05 7.67
C TRP A 50 0.78 -11.59 9.14
N GLN A 51 1.73 -10.75 9.58
CA GLN A 51 1.68 -10.16 10.92
C GLN A 51 0.45 -9.28 11.15
N LYS A 52 -0.01 -8.53 10.12
CA LYS A 52 -1.26 -7.76 10.18
C LYS A 52 -2.48 -8.66 10.34
N GLU A 53 -2.53 -9.76 9.59
CA GLU A 53 -3.60 -10.76 9.70
C GLU A 53 -3.63 -11.43 11.09
N LEU A 54 -2.46 -11.79 11.63
CA LEU A 54 -2.33 -12.35 13.00
C LEU A 54 -2.77 -11.35 14.09
N ALA A 55 -2.71 -10.04 13.81
CA ALA A 55 -3.24 -9.00 14.67
C ALA A 55 -4.75 -8.75 14.47
N HIS A 56 -5.43 -9.63 13.74
CA HIS A 56 -6.88 -9.59 13.46
C HIS A 56 -7.36 -8.40 12.62
N PHE A 57 -6.45 -7.77 11.87
CA PHE A 57 -6.83 -6.78 10.87
C PHE A 57 -7.06 -7.45 9.51
N PRO A 58 -8.10 -7.04 8.76
CA PRO A 58 -8.33 -7.58 7.42
C PRO A 58 -7.18 -7.20 6.49
N THR A 59 -6.80 -8.15 5.65
CA THR A 59 -5.77 -7.96 4.63
C THR A 59 -6.34 -8.13 3.23
N SER A 60 -5.72 -7.45 2.25
CA SER A 60 -6.08 -7.57 0.84
C SER A 60 -4.83 -7.47 -0.03
N ILE A 61 -4.99 -7.56 -1.36
CA ILE A 61 -3.85 -7.32 -2.27
C ILE A 61 -3.23 -5.94 -2.10
N THR A 62 -4.02 -4.96 -1.64
CA THR A 62 -3.48 -3.61 -1.39
C THR A 62 -2.40 -3.62 -0.31
N ASP A 63 -2.47 -4.50 0.68
CA ASP A 63 -1.41 -4.61 1.70
C ASP A 63 -0.09 -5.04 1.07
N PHE A 64 -0.10 -6.07 0.23
CA PHE A 64 1.08 -6.53 -0.49
C PHE A 64 1.62 -5.47 -1.44
N TRP A 65 0.73 -4.83 -2.19
CA TRP A 65 1.08 -3.77 -3.14
C TRP A 65 1.67 -2.54 -2.45
N GLY A 66 1.06 -2.07 -1.36
CA GLY A 66 1.56 -0.94 -0.59
C GLY A 66 2.94 -1.19 0.01
N ARG A 67 3.19 -2.42 0.49
CA ARG A 67 4.53 -2.83 0.92
C ARG A 67 5.53 -2.87 -0.24
N ALA A 68 5.14 -3.43 -1.39
CA ALA A 68 5.98 -3.45 -2.58
C ALA A 68 6.34 -2.03 -3.09
N LEU A 69 5.36 -1.11 -3.09
CA LEU A 69 5.57 0.30 -3.44
C LEU A 69 6.55 0.99 -2.49
N SER A 70 6.51 0.65 -1.21
CA SER A 70 7.40 1.27 -0.21
C SER A 70 8.88 1.02 -0.50
N TYR A 71 9.23 -0.13 -1.07
CA TYR A 71 10.60 -0.41 -1.52
C TYR A 71 11.10 0.52 -2.65
N GLN A 72 10.20 1.20 -3.35
CA GLN A 72 10.52 2.12 -4.44
C GLN A 72 10.39 3.60 -4.03
N LEU A 73 9.43 3.90 -3.15
CA LEU A 73 9.03 5.27 -2.85
C LEU A 73 9.52 5.78 -1.49
N VAL A 74 9.87 4.88 -0.57
CA VAL A 74 10.41 5.23 0.74
C VAL A 74 11.93 5.04 0.70
N ASP A 75 12.67 6.07 1.10
CA ASP A 75 14.14 6.04 1.19
C ASP A 75 14.61 5.27 2.43
N ALA A 76 14.30 3.96 2.45
CA ALA A 76 14.68 3.03 3.51
C ALA A 76 14.95 1.63 2.91
N PRO A 77 15.98 0.89 3.37
CA PRO A 77 16.36 -0.40 2.78
C PRO A 77 15.25 -1.46 2.71
N SER A 78 14.27 -1.40 3.62
CA SER A 78 13.11 -2.32 3.70
C SER A 78 11.76 -1.63 3.49
N GLY A 79 11.75 -0.45 2.85
CA GLY A 79 10.54 0.34 2.66
C GLY A 79 9.83 0.71 3.96
N ASP A 80 10.59 0.86 5.05
CA ASP A 80 10.19 1.19 6.42
C ASP A 80 8.76 0.75 6.84
N PRO A 81 8.60 -0.47 7.39
CA PRO A 81 7.30 -0.94 7.85
C PRO A 81 6.74 -0.15 9.05
N GLY A 82 7.56 0.61 9.76
CA GLY A 82 7.14 1.46 10.87
C GLY A 82 6.78 2.89 10.47
N LEU A 83 7.12 3.32 9.25
CA LEU A 83 6.86 4.69 8.81
C LEU A 83 5.37 4.90 8.54
N THR A 84 4.76 5.80 9.31
CA THR A 84 3.34 6.16 9.19
C THR A 84 3.18 7.46 8.41
N PHE A 85 2.06 7.62 7.72
CA PHE A 85 1.75 8.87 7.02
C PHE A 85 1.51 10.01 8.03
N SER A 86 0.92 9.69 9.20
CA SER A 86 0.74 10.66 10.29
C SER A 86 2.05 11.19 10.88
N SER A 87 3.14 10.41 10.87
CA SER A 87 4.45 10.86 11.37
C SER A 87 5.03 12.04 10.58
N ILE A 88 4.53 12.30 9.36
CA ILE A 88 4.91 13.49 8.58
C ILE A 88 4.61 14.77 9.36
N ALA A 89 3.52 14.80 10.14
CA ALA A 89 3.18 15.95 10.98
C ALA A 89 4.25 16.27 12.03
N GLU A 90 5.03 15.28 12.43
CA GLU A 90 6.12 15.38 13.42
C GLU A 90 7.48 15.67 12.77
N ASP A 91 7.60 15.57 11.44
CA ASP A 91 8.83 15.90 10.74
C ASP A 91 9.18 17.40 10.90
N ARG A 92 10.46 17.68 11.16
CA ARG A 92 10.92 19.03 11.46
C ARG A 92 10.84 19.96 10.24
N GLU A 93 11.15 19.47 9.05
CA GLU A 93 11.12 20.29 7.84
C GLU A 93 9.66 20.57 7.45
N TYR A 94 8.78 19.59 7.62
CA TYR A 94 7.33 19.76 7.44
C TYR A 94 6.72 20.75 8.44
N SER A 95 6.92 20.52 9.74
CA SER A 95 6.40 21.41 10.80
C SER A 95 6.97 22.83 10.75
N SER A 96 8.12 23.03 10.09
CA SER A 96 8.68 24.36 9.79
C SER A 96 8.29 24.93 8.43
N ALA A 97 7.28 24.34 7.77
CA ALA A 97 6.72 24.77 6.49
C ALA A 97 7.75 24.83 5.34
N LYS A 98 8.76 23.95 5.36
CA LYS A 98 9.78 23.86 4.32
C LYS A 98 9.47 22.83 3.24
N THR A 99 8.47 21.99 3.46
CA THR A 99 7.94 21.03 2.49
C THR A 99 6.44 21.28 2.29
N PRO A 100 5.91 21.03 1.09
CA PRO A 100 4.48 21.19 0.82
C PRO A 100 3.63 20.16 1.60
N LEU A 101 2.36 20.48 1.83
CA LEU A 101 1.36 19.55 2.37
C LEU A 101 1.20 18.34 1.45
N PRO A 102 1.55 17.12 1.89
CA PRO A 102 1.23 15.93 1.12
C PRO A 102 -0.25 15.60 1.31
N LEU A 103 -0.96 15.46 0.20
CA LEU A 103 -2.33 14.97 0.16
C LEU A 103 -2.39 13.75 -0.76
N ILE A 104 -3.02 12.69 -0.29
CA ILE A 104 -3.31 11.49 -1.08
C ILE A 104 -4.82 11.33 -1.17
N ILE A 105 -5.31 10.97 -2.34
CA ILE A 105 -6.74 10.80 -2.60
C ILE A 105 -7.02 9.35 -2.99
N ALA A 106 -8.15 8.81 -2.54
CA ALA A 106 -8.63 7.50 -2.94
C ALA A 106 -10.14 7.49 -3.18
N ASP A 107 -10.56 6.68 -4.13
CA ASP A 107 -11.97 6.44 -4.42
C ASP A 107 -12.54 5.37 -3.49
N GLY A 108 -13.70 5.64 -2.88
CA GLY A 108 -14.43 4.67 -2.10
C GLY A 108 -15.10 3.59 -2.95
N ARG A 109 -15.31 2.41 -2.37
CA ARG A 109 -16.21 1.38 -2.93
C ARG A 109 -17.19 0.94 -1.86
N SER A 110 -18.49 1.00 -2.16
CA SER A 110 -19.50 0.61 -1.19
C SER A 110 -19.44 -0.90 -0.93
N PRO A 111 -19.81 -1.37 0.28
CA PRO A 111 -19.84 -2.79 0.58
C PRO A 111 -20.71 -3.57 -0.43
N GLY A 112 -20.16 -4.64 -1.00
CA GLY A 112 -20.86 -5.51 -1.95
C GLY A 112 -20.87 -5.00 -3.40
N GLU A 113 -20.33 -3.82 -3.67
CA GLU A 113 -20.14 -3.32 -5.04
C GLU A 113 -18.84 -3.85 -5.64
N ILE A 114 -18.87 -4.12 -6.95
CA ILE A 114 -17.69 -4.52 -7.73
C ILE A 114 -17.11 -3.33 -8.49
N LEU A 115 -18.00 -2.47 -9.01
CA LEU A 115 -17.64 -1.30 -9.80
C LEU A 115 -17.57 -0.06 -8.91
N ILE A 116 -16.62 0.81 -9.20
CA ILE A 116 -16.50 2.13 -8.57
C ILE A 116 -17.21 3.14 -9.49
N PRO A 117 -18.35 3.71 -9.08
CA PRO A 117 -19.08 4.65 -9.92
C PRO A 117 -18.38 6.02 -9.95
N ALA A 118 -18.62 6.81 -11.01
CA ALA A 118 -17.99 8.13 -11.19
C ALA A 118 -18.35 9.15 -10.09
N ASN A 119 -19.44 8.92 -9.36
CA ASN A 119 -19.91 9.74 -8.25
C ASN A 119 -19.61 9.11 -6.87
N THR A 120 -18.60 8.24 -6.80
CA THR A 120 -18.21 7.63 -5.53
C THR A 120 -17.71 8.66 -4.51
N THR A 121 -17.67 8.24 -3.24
CA THR A 121 -17.09 9.06 -2.18
C THR A 121 -15.59 9.14 -2.39
N ILE A 122 -15.06 10.37 -2.42
CA ILE A 122 -13.61 10.62 -2.52
C ILE A 122 -13.06 10.81 -1.11
N PHE A 123 -12.07 10.02 -0.74
CA PHE A 123 -11.38 10.12 0.54
C PHE A 123 -10.05 10.85 0.37
N GLU A 124 -9.72 11.70 1.35
CA GLU A 124 -8.48 12.44 1.44
C GLU A 124 -7.69 11.98 2.66
N PHE A 125 -6.39 11.77 2.46
CA PHE A 125 -5.40 11.50 3.49
C PHE A 125 -4.47 12.70 3.59
N SER A 126 -4.44 13.33 4.76
CA SER A 126 -3.43 14.30 5.15
C SER A 126 -2.59 13.73 6.31
N PRO A 127 -1.47 14.36 6.71
CA PRO A 127 -0.71 13.93 7.88
C PRO A 127 -1.51 13.92 9.19
N TRP A 128 -2.69 14.52 9.25
CA TRP A 128 -3.50 14.58 10.46
C TRP A 128 -4.77 13.75 10.41
N GLU A 129 -5.37 13.61 9.23
CA GLU A 129 -6.73 13.11 9.12
C GLU A 129 -6.98 12.29 7.85
N LEU A 130 -7.89 11.34 7.98
CA LEU A 130 -8.55 10.63 6.90
C LEU A 130 -10.01 11.05 6.90
N GLY A 131 -10.54 11.47 5.76
CA GLY A 131 -11.94 11.85 5.68
C GLY A 131 -12.42 12.16 4.27
N SER A 132 -13.63 12.69 4.20
CA SER A 132 -14.24 13.10 2.94
C SER A 132 -15.13 14.31 3.15
N PHE A 133 -15.09 15.24 2.19
CA PHE A 133 -16.07 16.32 2.06
C PHE A 133 -17.37 15.88 1.38
N GLY A 134 -17.44 14.65 0.86
CA GLY A 134 -18.63 14.12 0.19
C GLY A 134 -19.79 13.94 1.17
N GLN A 135 -21.03 14.19 0.72
CA GLN A 135 -22.22 14.18 1.59
C GLN A 135 -22.47 12.85 2.32
N SER A 136 -21.97 11.74 1.78
CA SER A 136 -22.09 10.40 2.36
C SER A 136 -21.35 10.24 3.69
N VAL A 137 -20.18 10.88 3.82
CA VAL A 137 -19.32 10.78 5.01
C VAL A 137 -19.23 12.13 5.73
N ASN A 138 -18.97 13.21 4.99
CA ASN A 138 -18.86 14.59 5.46
C ASN A 138 -18.18 14.72 6.84
N GLY A 139 -17.00 14.11 6.95
CA GLY A 139 -16.37 13.85 8.23
C GLY A 139 -14.93 13.40 8.08
N PHE A 140 -14.15 13.68 9.13
CA PHE A 140 -12.73 13.40 9.21
C PHE A 140 -12.40 12.76 10.55
N ALA A 141 -11.50 11.79 10.53
CA ALA A 141 -11.01 11.09 11.71
C ALA A 141 -9.48 11.23 11.80
N PRO A 142 -8.91 11.32 13.02
CA PRO A 142 -7.46 11.47 13.18
C PRO A 142 -6.71 10.25 12.62
N LEU A 143 -5.85 10.48 11.63
CA LEU A 143 -5.19 9.41 10.87
C LEU A 143 -4.38 8.46 11.76
N MET A 144 -3.69 9.02 12.76
CA MET A 144 -2.87 8.28 13.72
C MET A 144 -3.65 7.20 14.49
N TYR A 145 -4.97 7.39 14.67
CA TYR A 145 -5.83 6.51 15.46
C TYR A 145 -6.77 5.65 14.62
N ILE A 146 -6.65 5.72 13.28
CA ILE A 146 -7.38 4.81 12.40
C ILE A 146 -6.96 3.37 12.68
N GLY A 147 -7.91 2.44 12.60
CA GLY A 147 -7.75 1.08 13.10
C GLY A 147 -8.29 0.90 14.53
N SER A 148 -8.50 1.99 15.28
CA SER A 148 -9.24 1.95 16.55
C SER A 148 -10.75 1.99 16.32
N ARG A 149 -11.53 1.47 17.27
CA ARG A 149 -12.98 1.63 17.27
C ARG A 149 -13.36 3.02 17.77
N PHE A 150 -14.15 3.75 16.99
CA PHE A 150 -14.77 5.01 17.40
C PHE A 150 -16.22 4.75 17.82
N ASP A 151 -16.69 5.43 18.88
CA ASP A 151 -18.09 5.49 19.31
C ASP A 151 -18.47 6.96 19.36
N LYS A 152 -19.42 7.38 18.50
CA LYS A 152 -19.89 8.77 18.36
C LYS A 152 -18.73 9.77 18.16
N GLY A 153 -17.78 9.40 17.31
CA GLY A 153 -16.61 10.21 16.97
C GLY A 153 -15.56 10.33 18.08
N LYS A 154 -15.61 9.46 19.11
CA LYS A 154 -14.62 9.44 20.19
C LYS A 154 -14.02 8.04 20.37
N LEU A 155 -12.77 8.00 20.81
CA LEU A 155 -12.15 6.77 21.28
C LEU A 155 -12.70 6.42 22.67
N PRO A 156 -13.29 5.24 22.87
CA PRO A 156 -13.75 4.80 24.19
C PRO A 156 -12.57 4.68 25.16
N THR A 157 -12.77 5.05 26.44
CA THR A 157 -11.70 5.01 27.45
C THR A 157 -11.31 3.61 27.92
N CYS A 158 -12.15 2.61 27.66
CA CYS A 158 -11.97 1.24 28.12
C CYS A 158 -11.56 0.28 26.99
N GLU A 159 -11.06 0.81 25.88
CA GLU A 159 -10.67 0.02 24.70
C GLU A 159 -9.24 0.31 24.26
N GLU A 160 -8.67 -0.66 23.54
CA GLU A 160 -7.33 -0.53 22.99
C GLU A 160 -7.31 0.56 21.90
N CYS A 161 -6.38 1.50 22.06
CA CYS A 161 -6.10 2.50 21.05
C CYS A 161 -5.02 1.96 20.12
N ILE A 162 -5.39 1.77 18.85
CA ILE A 162 -4.53 1.30 17.79
C ILE A 162 -3.82 2.49 17.15
N ASN A 163 -2.53 2.33 16.90
CA ASN A 163 -1.70 3.25 16.13
C ASN A 163 -0.93 2.51 15.03
N GLY A 164 -0.46 3.25 14.04
CA GLY A 164 0.39 2.71 12.98
C GLY A 164 -0.33 1.93 11.87
N PHE A 165 -1.67 1.90 11.89
CA PHE A 165 -2.46 1.36 10.78
C PHE A 165 -2.24 2.14 9.48
N ASP A 166 -1.94 3.43 9.60
CA ASP A 166 -1.65 4.37 8.52
C ASP A 166 -0.21 4.27 7.99
N ASN A 167 0.33 3.05 7.88
CA ASN A 167 1.63 2.83 7.23
C ASN A 167 1.67 3.57 5.88
N VAL A 168 2.74 4.33 5.64
CA VAL A 168 2.86 5.20 4.47
C VAL A 168 2.66 4.43 3.17
N GLY A 169 3.17 3.19 3.13
CA GLY A 169 3.01 2.26 2.02
C GLY A 169 1.56 1.88 1.76
N PHE A 170 0.80 1.63 2.82
CA PHE A 170 -0.61 1.27 2.71
C PHE A 170 -1.48 2.46 2.28
N VAL A 171 -1.18 3.68 2.75
CA VAL A 171 -1.83 4.91 2.28
C VAL A 171 -1.57 5.12 0.78
N MET A 172 -0.32 5.04 0.33
CA MET A 172 0.03 5.13 -1.10
C MET A 172 -0.59 3.99 -1.93
N GLY A 173 -0.59 2.77 -1.38
CA GLY A 173 -1.20 1.59 -1.97
C GLY A 173 -2.70 1.76 -2.16
N THR A 174 -3.40 2.39 -1.21
CA THR A 174 -4.84 2.65 -1.26
C THR A 174 -5.23 3.51 -2.46
N SER A 175 -4.50 4.60 -2.69
CA SER A 175 -4.73 5.49 -3.84
C SER A 175 -4.48 4.80 -5.19
N SER A 176 -3.66 3.74 -5.17
CA SER A 176 -3.26 3.00 -6.37
C SER A 176 -3.75 1.56 -6.40
N SER A 177 -4.79 1.21 -5.60
CA SER A 177 -5.33 -0.14 -5.52
C SER A 177 -5.82 -0.67 -6.86
N LEU A 178 -6.19 0.19 -7.81
CA LEU A 178 -6.54 -0.24 -9.18
C LEU A 178 -5.36 -0.93 -9.90
N LEU A 179 -4.11 -0.52 -9.59
CA LEU A 179 -2.90 -1.14 -10.12
C LEU A 179 -2.59 -2.51 -9.49
N ASN A 180 -3.35 -2.94 -8.47
CA ASN A 180 -3.32 -4.32 -7.99
C ASN A 180 -3.64 -5.32 -9.11
N GLN A 181 -4.33 -4.90 -10.17
CA GLN A 181 -4.55 -5.73 -11.36
C GLN A 181 -3.24 -6.11 -12.07
N ILE A 182 -2.15 -5.35 -11.89
CA ILE A 182 -0.82 -5.72 -12.40
C ILE A 182 -0.31 -6.99 -11.69
N LEU A 183 -0.64 -7.22 -10.42
CA LEU A 183 -0.30 -8.46 -9.72
C LEU A 183 -1.08 -9.67 -10.27
N VAL A 184 -2.31 -9.45 -10.75
CA VAL A 184 -3.08 -10.48 -11.48
C VAL A 184 -2.43 -10.79 -12.83
N GLU A 185 -1.92 -9.78 -13.52
CA GLU A 185 -1.17 -9.95 -14.77
C GLU A 185 0.21 -10.60 -14.54
N LEU A 186 0.84 -10.38 -13.38
CA LEU A 186 2.09 -11.02 -12.98
C LEU A 186 1.96 -12.53 -12.74
N LYS A 187 0.75 -13.09 -12.51
CA LYS A 187 0.52 -14.54 -12.60
C LYS A 187 0.91 -15.14 -13.96
N LYS A 188 0.97 -14.31 -15.02
CA LYS A 188 1.40 -14.75 -16.35
C LYS A 188 2.93 -14.77 -16.51
N VAL A 189 3.68 -14.19 -15.56
CA VAL A 189 5.14 -14.15 -15.55
C VAL A 189 5.64 -15.22 -14.57
N THR A 190 6.00 -16.38 -15.11
CA THR A 190 6.43 -17.57 -14.37
C THR A 190 7.79 -17.34 -13.72
N LEU A 191 7.87 -17.41 -12.38
CA LEU A 191 9.11 -17.47 -11.60
C LEU A 191 9.10 -18.79 -10.80
N PRO A 192 9.63 -19.90 -11.38
CA PRO A 192 9.40 -21.27 -10.92
C PRO A 192 9.68 -21.57 -9.44
N THR A 193 10.52 -20.77 -8.79
CA THR A 193 10.94 -20.97 -7.40
C THR A 193 10.07 -20.25 -6.37
N LEU A 194 9.23 -19.30 -6.79
CA LEU A 194 8.32 -18.53 -5.94
C LEU A 194 6.84 -18.76 -6.28
N ASP A 195 6.55 -19.38 -7.43
CA ASP A 195 5.20 -19.63 -7.93
C ASP A 195 4.30 -20.34 -6.90
N PHE A 196 4.77 -21.37 -6.18
CA PHE A 196 3.93 -22.08 -5.20
C PHE A 196 3.43 -21.19 -4.05
N VAL A 197 4.31 -20.34 -3.51
CA VAL A 197 3.97 -19.46 -2.37
C VAL A 197 3.04 -18.35 -2.83
N VAL A 198 3.37 -17.72 -3.97
CA VAL A 198 2.56 -16.67 -4.59
C VAL A 198 1.18 -17.19 -4.98
N ASP A 199 1.10 -18.37 -5.60
CA ASP A 199 -0.17 -18.98 -6.01
C ASP A 199 -1.04 -19.37 -4.82
N SER A 200 -0.47 -19.97 -3.79
CA SER A 200 -1.23 -20.34 -2.58
C SER A 200 -1.91 -19.12 -1.97
N ILE A 201 -1.19 -18.00 -1.90
CA ILE A 201 -1.66 -16.77 -1.28
C ILE A 201 -2.65 -16.04 -2.18
N LEU A 202 -2.36 -15.90 -3.47
CA LEU A 202 -3.31 -15.30 -4.40
C LEU A 202 -4.62 -16.10 -4.46
N ASN A 203 -4.56 -17.43 -4.35
CA ASN A 203 -5.75 -18.26 -4.26
C ASN A 203 -6.51 -18.02 -2.95
N GLN A 204 -5.82 -17.94 -1.81
CA GLN A 204 -6.43 -17.60 -0.51
C GLN A 204 -7.07 -16.20 -0.51
N LEU A 205 -6.38 -15.19 -1.04
CA LEU A 205 -6.89 -13.83 -1.13
C LEU A 205 -8.07 -13.74 -2.08
N SER A 206 -7.97 -14.32 -3.29
CA SER A 206 -9.05 -14.27 -4.29
C SER A 206 -10.35 -14.95 -3.83
N ALA A 207 -10.28 -15.83 -2.82
CA ALA A 207 -11.45 -16.46 -2.21
C ALA A 207 -12.18 -15.54 -1.22
N GLN A 208 -11.54 -14.44 -0.78
CA GLN A 208 -12.14 -13.47 0.12
C GLN A 208 -12.97 -12.45 -0.66
N ALA A 209 -14.06 -11.96 -0.07
CA ALA A 209 -14.74 -10.78 -0.60
C ALA A 209 -13.82 -9.56 -0.45
N ASN A 210 -13.86 -8.62 -1.40
CA ASN A 210 -13.09 -7.37 -1.37
C ASN A 210 -11.56 -7.52 -1.36
N TRP A 211 -11.03 -8.65 -1.84
CA TRP A 211 -9.59 -8.92 -1.95
C TRP A 211 -8.81 -7.91 -2.79
N ASP A 212 -9.50 -7.15 -3.64
CA ASP A 212 -8.96 -6.24 -4.64
C ASP A 212 -8.91 -4.77 -4.20
N ILE A 213 -9.45 -4.42 -3.03
CA ILE A 213 -9.48 -3.03 -2.50
C ILE A 213 -8.72 -2.87 -1.19
N ALA A 214 -8.34 -1.64 -0.87
CA ALA A 214 -7.84 -1.31 0.47
C ALA A 214 -8.97 -1.43 1.50
N ILE A 215 -8.72 -2.13 2.61
CA ILE A 215 -9.70 -2.27 3.68
C ILE A 215 -9.25 -1.40 4.86
N TRP A 216 -10.01 -0.34 5.12
CA TRP A 216 -9.85 0.56 6.26
C TRP A 216 -10.90 0.22 7.31
N ALA A 217 -10.55 -0.67 8.24
CA ALA A 217 -11.46 -1.20 9.25
C ALA A 217 -10.83 -1.16 10.65
N PRO A 218 -11.64 -0.94 11.70
CA PRO A 218 -13.07 -0.63 11.69
C PRO A 218 -13.38 0.74 11.05
N ASN A 219 -14.63 0.96 10.63
CA ASN A 219 -15.05 2.22 10.00
C ASN A 219 -14.87 3.38 11.00
N PRO A 220 -14.06 4.40 10.70
CA PRO A 220 -13.79 5.50 11.64
C PRO A 220 -14.90 6.57 11.64
N PHE A 221 -15.86 6.51 10.72
CA PHE A 221 -16.89 7.54 10.51
C PHE A 221 -18.26 7.16 11.05
N GLU A 222 -18.56 5.86 11.13
CA GLU A 222 -19.84 5.35 11.62
C GLU A 222 -19.61 4.51 12.87
N GLY A 223 -19.92 5.09 14.03
CA GLY A 223 -19.81 4.49 15.35
C GLY A 223 -20.75 5.14 16.36
#